data_AF-A0A7J4PNT6-F1
#
_entry.id   AF-A0A7J4PNT6-F1
#
_cell.length_a   1.000
_cell.length_b   1.000
_cell.length_c   1.000
_cell.angle_alpha   90.00
_cell.angle_beta   90.00
_cell.angle_gamma   90.00
#
_symmetry.space_group_name_H-M   'P 1'
#
loop_
_entity.id
_entity.type
_entity.pdbx_description
1 polymer ?
#
loop_
_entity_poly.entity_id
_entity_poly.type
_entity_poly.pdbx_seq_one_letter_code
_entity_poly.pdbx_strand_id
1 'polypeptide(L)'
;MRRGILNEFSEYVYEVRIVRNPGKYDEKIQDNVEAAVQGNTILFQPEEDIEEGDYIYVTDPKISSSYKEPLVITDYKVFNDPHMGNKKATVMPLSKWKRQQEESIRATQQINVGGNLGTLAGRDITENINNYNINATILLGALEKAIEESQDIPPEEKRSLLEKVHGLANNDYVKGIGVHR
;
A
#
# COMPACT_ATOMS: atom_id res chain seq x y z
N MET A 1 2.88 30.82 -15.79
CA MET A 1 4.15 30.60 -16.52
C MET A 1 4.46 29.12 -16.39
N ARG A 2 4.09 28.29 -17.38
CA ARG A 2 4.30 26.82 -17.32
C ARG A 2 5.80 26.54 -17.39
N ARG A 3 6.38 26.00 -16.32
CA ARG A 3 7.81 25.62 -16.25
C ARG A 3 7.93 24.10 -16.42
N GLY A 4 8.86 23.64 -17.28
CA GLY A 4 9.29 22.23 -17.37
C GLY A 4 8.57 21.32 -18.37
N ILE A 5 8.89 20.01 -18.28
CA ILE A 5 8.48 18.87 -19.15
C ILE A 5 7.01 18.84 -19.57
N LEU A 6 6.09 19.41 -18.78
CA LEU A 6 4.68 19.48 -19.13
C LEU A 6 4.46 20.27 -20.44
N ASN A 7 5.40 21.13 -20.85
CA ASN A 7 5.37 21.76 -22.17
C ASN A 7 5.80 20.80 -23.31
N GLU A 8 6.70 19.84 -23.07
CA GLU A 8 7.12 18.84 -24.06
C GLU A 8 6.05 17.76 -24.25
N PHE A 9 5.26 17.48 -23.20
CA PHE A 9 4.15 16.54 -23.21
C PHE A 9 2.79 17.24 -23.20
N SER A 10 2.69 18.47 -23.72
CA SER A 10 1.51 19.32 -23.55
C SER A 10 0.19 18.69 -23.99
N GLU A 11 0.25 17.74 -24.93
CA GLU A 11 -0.92 16.99 -25.43
C GLU A 11 -1.44 15.93 -24.44
N TYR A 12 -0.61 15.55 -23.48
CA TYR A 12 -0.86 14.54 -22.45
C TYR A 12 -0.94 15.13 -21.04
N VAL A 13 -0.92 16.46 -20.90
CA VAL A 13 -1.09 17.12 -19.60
C VAL A 13 -2.57 17.26 -19.29
N TYR A 14 -2.96 16.70 -18.15
CA TYR A 14 -4.33 16.67 -17.68
C TYR A 14 -4.38 17.01 -16.20
N GLU A 15 -5.54 17.49 -15.75
CA GLU A 15 -5.83 17.64 -14.34
C GLU A 15 -6.13 16.29 -13.70
N VAL A 16 -5.49 16.05 -12.56
CA VAL A 16 -5.73 14.89 -11.70
C VAL A 16 -5.98 15.34 -10.26
N ARG A 17 -6.63 14.46 -9.50
CA ARG A 17 -6.72 14.53 -8.04
C ARG A 17 -5.92 13.38 -7.45
N ILE A 18 -5.06 13.70 -6.49
CA ILE A 18 -4.31 12.73 -5.69
C ILE A 18 -5.04 12.59 -4.34
N VAL A 19 -5.34 11.36 -3.94
CA VAL A 19 -5.94 11.05 -2.64
C VAL A 19 -5.06 10.05 -1.91
N ARG A 20 -4.48 10.48 -0.78
CA ARG A 20 -3.77 9.62 0.17
C ARG A 20 -4.73 9.10 1.21
N ASN A 21 -4.62 7.82 1.56
CA ASN A 21 -5.44 7.18 2.59
C ASN A 21 -6.97 7.39 2.40
N PRO A 22 -7.53 7.10 1.21
CA PRO A 22 -8.93 7.35 0.90
C PRO A 22 -9.88 6.63 1.88
N GLY A 23 -10.85 7.36 2.43
CA GLY A 23 -11.84 6.88 3.39
C GLY A 23 -11.34 6.73 4.83
N LYS A 24 -10.10 7.17 5.15
CA LYS A 24 -9.53 7.11 6.50
C LYS A 24 -9.55 8.48 7.18
N TYR A 25 -9.35 8.50 8.51
CA TYR A 25 -9.31 9.72 9.31
C TYR A 25 -8.18 10.68 8.90
N ASP A 26 -7.09 10.15 8.37
CA ASP A 26 -5.92 10.87 7.89
C ASP A 26 -5.88 11.03 6.36
N GLU A 27 -7.05 10.99 5.70
CA GLU A 27 -7.17 11.24 4.26
C GLU A 27 -6.60 12.62 3.91
N LYS A 28 -5.74 12.66 2.88
CA LYS A 28 -5.22 13.91 2.30
C LYS A 28 -5.59 13.98 0.84
N ILE A 29 -6.11 15.13 0.41
CA ILE A 29 -6.52 15.38 -0.97
C ILE A 29 -5.68 16.51 -1.54
N GLN A 30 -5.13 16.30 -2.73
CA GLN A 30 -4.56 17.34 -3.58
C GLN A 30 -5.37 17.38 -4.87
N ASP A 31 -6.04 18.52 -5.10
CA ASP A 31 -6.90 18.77 -6.25
C ASP A 31 -6.20 19.61 -7.32
N ASN A 32 -6.68 19.50 -8.56
CA ASN A 32 -6.24 20.29 -9.72
C ASN A 32 -4.72 20.19 -9.98
N VAL A 33 -4.16 19.00 -9.78
CA VAL A 33 -2.75 18.72 -10.04
C VAL A 33 -2.56 18.53 -11.53
N GLU A 34 -1.70 19.34 -12.16
CA GLU A 34 -1.32 19.14 -13.56
C GLU A 34 -0.29 18.00 -13.66
N ALA A 35 -0.63 16.93 -14.37
CA ALA A 35 0.25 15.79 -14.57
C ALA A 35 0.21 15.31 -16.02
N ALA A 36 1.34 14.82 -16.54
CA ALA A 36 1.37 14.18 -17.85
C ALA A 36 1.00 12.69 -17.71
N VAL A 37 -0.12 12.27 -18.29
CA VAL A 37 -0.65 10.91 -18.16
C VAL A 37 -0.41 10.13 -19.45
N GLN A 38 0.41 9.08 -19.37
CA GLN A 38 0.77 8.24 -20.52
C GLN A 38 0.71 6.75 -20.15
N GLY A 39 -0.40 6.10 -20.45
CA GLY A 39 -0.58 4.67 -20.20
C GLY A 39 -0.50 4.34 -18.70
N ASN A 40 0.53 3.59 -18.30
CA ASN A 40 0.79 3.21 -16.91
C ASN A 40 1.80 4.13 -16.21
N THR A 41 2.16 5.24 -16.82
CA THR A 41 3.13 6.21 -16.31
C THR A 41 2.47 7.56 -16.14
N ILE A 42 2.73 8.22 -15.00
CA ILE A 42 2.33 9.61 -14.76
C ILE A 42 3.55 10.42 -14.36
N LEU A 43 3.73 11.58 -14.97
CA LEU A 43 4.80 12.53 -14.65
C LEU A 43 4.21 13.70 -13.87
N PHE A 44 4.78 13.96 -12.71
CA PHE A 44 4.37 15.03 -11.80
C PHE A 44 5.42 16.14 -11.72
N GLN A 45 4.96 17.32 -11.32
CA GLN A 45 5.84 18.42 -10.96
C GLN A 45 6.63 18.08 -9.67
N PRO A 46 7.81 18.70 -9.46
CA PRO A 46 8.67 18.42 -8.30
C PRO A 46 7.98 18.63 -6.95
N GLU A 47 7.16 19.66 -6.86
CA GLU A 47 6.46 20.12 -5.66
C GLU A 47 5.32 19.20 -5.22
N GLU A 48 4.78 18.37 -6.11
CA GLU A 48 3.62 17.52 -5.82
C GLU A 48 3.98 16.45 -4.80
N ASP A 49 3.20 16.33 -3.73
CA ASP A 49 3.39 15.29 -2.72
C ASP A 49 2.76 13.99 -3.23
N ILE A 50 3.59 13.02 -3.59
CA ILE A 50 3.14 11.70 -4.04
C ILE A 50 3.86 10.60 -3.26
N GLU A 51 3.14 9.53 -2.96
CA GLU A 51 3.65 8.34 -2.29
C GLU A 51 3.09 7.07 -2.95
N GLU A 52 3.77 5.95 -2.72
CA GLU A 52 3.23 4.64 -3.09
C GLU A 52 1.93 4.37 -2.32
N GLY A 53 0.91 3.87 -3.02
CA GLY A 53 -0.42 3.64 -2.47
C GLY A 53 -1.38 4.81 -2.63
N ASP A 54 -0.92 5.99 -3.07
CA ASP A 54 -1.80 7.12 -3.37
C ASP A 54 -2.71 6.80 -4.56
N TYR A 55 -3.96 7.29 -4.49
CA TYR A 55 -4.97 7.08 -5.53
C TYR A 55 -5.03 8.31 -6.44
N ILE A 56 -4.93 8.07 -7.75
CA ILE A 56 -5.01 9.10 -8.78
C ILE A 56 -6.36 9.00 -9.48
N TYR A 57 -7.12 10.08 -9.40
CA TYR A 57 -8.35 10.28 -10.15
C TYR A 57 -8.05 11.23 -11.30
N VAL A 58 -8.23 10.77 -12.54
CA VAL A 58 -8.13 11.64 -13.71
C VAL A 58 -9.40 12.48 -13.79
N THR A 59 -9.29 13.77 -13.50
CA THR A 59 -10.44 14.68 -13.39
C THR A 59 -10.69 15.49 -14.67
N ASP A 60 -9.69 15.58 -15.56
CA ASP A 60 -9.84 16.30 -16.83
C ASP A 60 -10.98 15.73 -17.70
N PRO A 61 -12.00 16.53 -18.08
CA PRO A 61 -13.14 16.09 -18.87
C PRO A 61 -12.79 15.44 -20.21
N LYS A 62 -11.64 15.77 -20.81
CA LYS A 62 -11.23 15.24 -22.12
C LYS A 62 -10.96 13.74 -22.09
N ILE A 63 -10.45 13.25 -20.96
CA ILE A 63 -9.97 11.86 -20.85
C ILE A 63 -10.54 11.11 -19.65
N SER A 64 -11.18 11.77 -18.67
CA SER A 64 -11.71 11.14 -17.46
C SER A 64 -12.65 9.96 -17.76
N SER A 65 -13.46 10.05 -18.81
CA SER A 65 -14.33 8.96 -19.29
C SER A 65 -13.59 7.67 -19.68
N SER A 66 -12.29 7.77 -20.01
CA SER A 66 -11.44 6.61 -20.33
C SER A 66 -10.98 5.86 -19.07
N TYR A 67 -11.11 6.48 -17.89
CA TYR A 67 -10.69 5.92 -16.61
C TYR A 67 -11.91 5.63 -15.75
N LYS A 68 -12.33 4.36 -15.72
CA LYS A 68 -13.53 3.92 -14.99
C LYS A 68 -13.34 3.80 -13.49
N GLU A 69 -12.09 3.80 -13.03
CA GLU A 69 -11.70 3.64 -11.64
C GLU A 69 -10.40 4.44 -11.38
N PRO A 70 -10.08 4.76 -10.11
CA PRO A 70 -8.82 5.40 -9.79
C PRO A 70 -7.64 4.48 -10.11
N LEU A 71 -6.50 5.11 -10.40
CA LEU A 71 -5.22 4.45 -10.52
C LEU A 71 -4.50 4.50 -9.16
N VAL A 72 -3.65 3.53 -8.87
CA VAL A 72 -2.85 3.47 -7.65
C VAL A 72 -1.39 3.60 -8.02
N ILE A 73 -0.64 4.47 -7.34
CA ILE A 73 0.82 4.55 -7.47
C ILE A 73 1.43 3.30 -6.86
N THR A 74 2.20 2.55 -7.65
CA THR A 74 2.87 1.31 -7.19
C THR A 74 4.38 1.46 -7.07
N ASP A 75 4.94 2.47 -7.71
CA ASP A 75 6.35 2.83 -7.61
C ASP A 75 6.49 4.28 -8.08
N TYR A 76 7.48 5.01 -7.59
CA TYR A 76 7.83 6.30 -8.14
C TYR A 76 9.33 6.58 -8.05
N LYS A 77 9.84 7.33 -9.02
CA LYS A 77 11.23 7.74 -9.07
C LYS A 77 11.32 9.25 -9.10
N VAL A 78 12.17 9.80 -8.24
CA VAL A 78 12.53 11.20 -8.27
C VAL A 78 13.75 11.38 -9.16
N PHE A 79 13.61 12.20 -10.20
CA PHE A 79 14.70 12.61 -11.07
C PHE A 79 15.14 14.01 -10.70
N ASN A 80 16.46 14.23 -10.67
CA ASN A 80 17.06 15.57 -10.56
C ASN A 80 17.31 16.18 -11.95
N ASP A 81 16.50 15.80 -12.95
CA ASP A 81 16.65 16.24 -14.33
C ASP A 81 15.56 17.27 -14.68
N PRO A 82 15.94 18.54 -14.97
CA PRO A 82 15.02 19.60 -15.38
C PRO A 82 14.14 19.26 -16.60
N HIS A 83 14.52 18.26 -17.41
CA HIS A 83 13.85 17.87 -18.64
C HIS A 83 12.92 16.66 -18.50
N MET A 84 13.05 15.82 -17.46
CA MET A 84 12.29 14.55 -17.37
C MET A 84 11.02 14.61 -16.50
N GLY A 85 10.69 15.77 -15.93
CA GLY A 85 9.75 15.83 -14.82
C GLY A 85 10.41 15.20 -13.60
N ASN A 86 10.40 15.91 -12.49
CA ASN A 86 11.22 15.44 -11.37
C ASN A 86 10.61 14.23 -10.68
N LYS A 87 9.37 13.82 -10.99
CA LYS A 87 8.74 12.63 -10.41
C LYS A 87 8.01 11.82 -11.47
N LYS A 88 8.40 10.56 -11.63
CA LYS A 88 7.72 9.58 -12.49
C LYS A 88 7.10 8.50 -11.64
N ALA A 89 5.78 8.42 -11.66
CA ALA A 89 5.02 7.36 -11.00
C ALA A 89 4.66 6.26 -12.00
N THR A 90 4.81 5.01 -11.57
CA THR A 90 4.18 3.86 -12.21
C THR A 90 2.83 3.63 -11.53
N VAL A 91 1.78 3.48 -12.32
CA VAL A 91 0.42 3.35 -11.82
C VAL A 91 -0.29 2.13 -12.39
N MET A 92 -1.28 1.62 -11.65
CA MET A 92 -2.18 0.58 -12.13
C MET A 92 -3.63 0.78 -11.66
N PRO A 93 -4.62 0.21 -12.36
CA PRO A 93 -6.01 0.28 -11.91
C PRO A 93 -6.20 -0.32 -10.51
N LEU A 94 -7.04 0.32 -9.69
CA LEU A 94 -7.31 -0.09 -8.31
C LEU A 94 -7.74 -1.56 -8.19
N SER A 95 -8.62 -2.03 -9.07
CA SER A 95 -9.08 -3.41 -9.11
C SER A 95 -7.93 -4.41 -9.27
N LYS A 96 -6.95 -4.10 -10.12
CA LYS A 96 -5.76 -4.94 -10.34
C LYS A 96 -4.84 -4.92 -9.11
N TRP A 97 -4.61 -3.75 -8.54
CA TRP A 97 -3.79 -3.61 -7.34
C TRP A 97 -4.37 -4.41 -6.16
N LYS A 98 -5.68 -4.27 -5.89
CA LYS A 98 -6.37 -5.04 -4.85
C LYS A 98 -6.25 -6.55 -5.08
N ARG A 99 -6.45 -7.00 -6.32
CA ARG A 99 -6.31 -8.41 -6.66
C ARG A 99 -4.88 -8.93 -6.42
N GLN A 100 -3.85 -8.15 -6.76
CA GLN A 100 -2.46 -8.52 -6.48
C GLN A 100 -2.21 -8.64 -4.96
N GLN A 101 -2.72 -7.71 -4.16
CA GLN A 101 -2.62 -7.78 -2.70
C GLN A 101 -3.32 -9.04 -2.15
N GLU A 102 -4.52 -9.37 -2.62
CA GLU A 102 -5.25 -10.58 -2.24
C GLU A 102 -4.52 -11.87 -2.63
N GLU A 103 -3.92 -11.93 -3.83
CA GLU A 103 -3.15 -13.07 -4.31
C GLU A 103 -1.87 -13.27 -3.49
N SER A 104 -1.17 -12.19 -3.15
CA SER A 104 -0.02 -12.23 -2.23
C SER A 104 -0.41 -12.75 -0.84
N ILE A 105 -1.53 -12.29 -0.29
CA ILE A 105 -2.05 -12.79 1.00
C ILE A 105 -2.34 -14.29 0.93
N ARG A 106 -3.00 -14.76 -0.14
CA ARG A 106 -3.30 -16.18 -0.33
C ARG A 106 -2.04 -17.03 -0.49
N ALA A 107 -1.05 -16.54 -1.23
CA ALA A 107 0.23 -17.23 -1.39
C ALA A 107 0.98 -17.38 -0.04
N THR A 108 0.97 -16.33 0.79
CA THR A 108 1.53 -16.39 2.15
C THR A 108 0.74 -17.33 3.07
N GLN A 109 -0.59 -17.36 2.98
CA GLN A 109 -1.42 -18.30 3.73
C GLN A 109 -1.16 -19.77 3.34
N GLN A 110 -0.93 -20.06 2.05
CA GLN A 110 -0.59 -21.42 1.60
C GLN A 110 0.78 -21.89 2.12
N ILE A 111 1.76 -20.99 2.24
CA ILE A 111 3.07 -21.33 2.84
C ILE A 111 2.93 -21.66 4.34
N ASN A 112 2.04 -20.98 5.06
CA ASN A 112 1.85 -21.16 6.51
C ASN A 112 0.99 -22.37 6.91
N VAL A 113 0.25 -22.99 5.98
CA VAL A 113 -0.56 -24.19 6.25
C VAL A 113 0.18 -25.48 5.82
N GLY A 114 1.24 -25.39 5.01
CA GLY A 114 1.95 -26.57 4.47
C GLY A 114 3.43 -26.73 4.84
N GLY A 115 4.06 -25.76 5.50
CA GLY A 115 5.51 -25.78 5.79
C GLY A 115 5.86 -26.17 7.22
N ASN A 116 6.70 -27.20 7.39
CA ASN A 116 7.43 -27.45 8.64
C ASN A 116 8.15 -26.16 9.07
N LEU A 117 7.92 -25.73 10.32
CA LEU A 117 8.44 -24.50 10.95
C LEU A 117 9.96 -24.30 10.91
N GLY A 118 10.73 -25.30 10.47
CA GLY A 118 12.20 -25.24 10.39
C GLY A 118 12.77 -24.25 9.37
N THR A 119 11.97 -23.67 8.48
CA THR A 119 12.43 -22.72 7.44
C THR A 119 12.04 -21.27 7.66
N LEU A 120 11.27 -20.94 8.71
CA LEU A 120 10.93 -19.55 9.05
C LEU A 120 12.03 -18.83 9.84
N ALA A 121 12.96 -19.58 10.45
CA ALA A 121 14.17 -19.05 11.06
C ALA A 121 15.23 -18.74 9.98
N GLY A 122 15.04 -17.68 9.19
CA GLY A 122 16.08 -17.22 8.26
C GLY A 122 15.62 -16.48 7.01
N ARG A 123 14.32 -16.26 6.81
CA ARG A 123 13.85 -15.35 5.76
C ARG A 123 13.56 -13.98 6.36
N ASP A 124 14.38 -13.00 6.00
CA ASP A 124 14.18 -11.58 6.27
C ASP A 124 12.74 -11.18 5.95
N ILE A 125 11.94 -10.95 7.00
CA ILE A 125 10.61 -10.32 6.92
C ILE A 125 10.82 -8.79 6.87
N THR A 126 11.73 -8.34 6.01
CA THR A 126 12.27 -6.97 6.09
C THR A 126 12.00 -6.17 4.82
N GLU A 127 11.66 -6.81 3.69
CA GLU A 127 11.58 -6.12 2.39
C GLU A 127 10.19 -5.59 1.98
N ASN A 128 9.18 -5.60 2.84
CA ASN A 128 7.88 -4.98 2.48
C ASN A 128 7.15 -4.34 3.68
N ILE A 129 7.87 -3.53 4.45
CA ILE A 129 7.38 -2.81 5.62
C ILE A 129 6.70 -1.49 5.20
N ASN A 130 5.72 -1.55 4.29
CA ASN A 130 4.75 -0.45 4.10
C ASN A 130 3.31 -0.89 4.41
N ASN A 131 3.14 -2.08 5.00
CA ASN A 131 1.84 -2.70 5.27
C ASN A 131 1.63 -2.90 6.78
N TYR A 132 1.52 -1.79 7.52
CA TYR A 132 1.34 -1.77 8.98
C TYR A 132 0.14 -2.62 9.46
N ASN A 133 -0.88 -2.78 8.61
CA ASN A 133 -2.11 -3.49 8.94
C ASN A 133 -1.99 -5.01 8.76
N ILE A 134 -1.13 -5.44 7.83
CA ILE A 134 -0.85 -6.86 7.56
C ILE A 134 0.11 -7.41 8.62
N ASN A 135 0.97 -6.56 9.18
CA ASN A 135 1.97 -6.96 10.15
C ASN A 135 1.35 -7.37 11.49
N ALA A 136 0.34 -6.64 12.00
CA ALA A 136 -0.21 -6.92 13.34
C ALA A 136 -0.84 -8.33 13.44
N THR A 137 -1.73 -8.71 12.53
CA THR A 137 -2.40 -10.03 12.59
C THR A 137 -1.42 -11.18 12.35
N ILE A 138 -0.45 -11.01 11.45
CA ILE A 138 0.58 -12.02 11.18
C ILE A 138 1.53 -12.17 12.37
N LEU A 139 1.97 -11.06 12.96
CA LEU A 139 2.84 -11.06 14.14
C LEU A 139 2.12 -11.62 15.37
N LEU A 140 0.84 -11.31 15.57
CA LEU A 140 0.04 -11.88 16.65
C LEU A 140 -0.14 -13.39 16.47
N GLY A 141 -0.44 -13.87 15.25
CA GLY A 141 -0.52 -15.31 14.97
C GLY A 141 0.83 -16.03 15.15
N ALA A 142 1.94 -15.40 14.75
CA ALA A 142 3.28 -15.94 14.99
C ALA A 142 3.61 -15.97 16.50
N LEU A 143 3.18 -14.96 17.25
CA LEU A 143 3.37 -14.88 18.70
C LEU A 143 2.54 -15.94 19.44
N GLU A 144 1.28 -16.17 19.06
CA GLU A 144 0.44 -17.24 19.61
C GLU A 144 1.16 -18.58 19.47
N LYS A 145 1.65 -18.88 18.26
CA LYS A 145 2.34 -20.13 17.97
C LYS A 145 3.66 -20.27 18.71
N ALA A 146 4.43 -19.19 18.83
CA ALA A 146 5.66 -19.17 19.62
C ALA A 146 5.40 -19.44 21.12
N ILE A 147 4.29 -18.93 21.68
CA ILE A 147 3.88 -19.20 23.06
C ILE A 147 3.45 -20.67 23.23
N GLU A 148 2.70 -21.22 22.28
CA GLU A 148 2.30 -22.63 22.29
C GLU A 148 3.50 -23.57 22.23
N GLU A 149 4.45 -23.30 21.35
CA GLU A 149 5.61 -24.15 21.07
C GLU A 149 6.78 -23.96 22.06
N SER A 150 6.83 -22.85 22.80
CA SER A 150 7.90 -22.58 23.76
C SER A 150 7.94 -23.62 24.88
N GLN A 151 9.07 -24.26 25.11
CA GLN A 151 9.25 -25.18 26.26
C GLN A 151 9.62 -24.45 27.56
N ASP A 152 9.94 -23.16 27.46
CA ASP A 152 10.41 -22.33 28.59
C ASP A 152 9.27 -21.63 29.33
N ILE A 153 8.08 -21.55 28.73
CA ILE A 153 6.90 -20.94 29.35
C ILE A 153 6.12 -22.02 30.11
N PRO A 154 5.90 -21.85 31.43
CA PRO A 154 5.11 -22.78 32.22
C PRO A 154 3.66 -22.90 31.68
N PRO A 155 3.04 -24.10 31.70
CA PRO A 155 1.71 -24.33 31.15
C PRO A 155 0.62 -23.38 31.68
N GLU A 156 0.71 -23.00 32.95
CA GLU A 156 -0.18 -22.07 33.63
C GLU A 156 -0.06 -20.62 33.09
N GLU A 157 1.14 -20.21 32.68
CA GLU A 157 1.39 -18.89 32.11
C GLU A 157 1.05 -18.85 30.61
N LYS A 158 1.27 -19.96 29.90
CA LYS A 158 0.90 -20.09 28.48
C LYS A 158 -0.55 -19.74 28.24
N ARG A 159 -1.47 -20.26 29.06
CA ARG A 159 -2.91 -20.01 28.89
C ARG A 159 -3.24 -18.52 29.04
N SER A 160 -2.66 -17.85 30.02
CA SER A 160 -2.87 -16.41 30.24
C SER A 160 -2.28 -15.56 29.11
N LEU A 161 -1.13 -15.96 28.58
CA LEU A 161 -0.49 -15.28 27.45
C LEU A 161 -1.30 -15.45 26.17
N LEU A 162 -1.77 -16.67 25.87
CA LEU A 162 -2.64 -16.93 24.72
C LEU A 162 -3.97 -16.16 24.81
N GLU A 163 -4.59 -16.12 25.99
CA GLU A 163 -5.80 -15.31 26.21
C GLU A 163 -5.55 -13.81 25.95
N LYS A 164 -4.39 -13.28 26.35
CA LYS A 164 -4.01 -11.87 26.09
C LYS A 164 -3.76 -11.61 24.60
N VAL A 165 -3.07 -12.50 23.91
CA VAL A 165 -2.78 -12.34 22.47
C VAL A 165 -4.06 -12.48 21.65
N HIS A 166 -4.93 -13.43 21.96
CA HIS A 166 -6.27 -13.53 21.38
C HIS A 166 -7.13 -12.30 21.70
N GLY A 167 -7.01 -11.74 22.91
CA GLY A 167 -7.69 -10.50 23.30
C GLY A 167 -7.23 -9.29 22.47
N LEU A 168 -5.94 -9.23 22.13
CA LEU A 168 -5.38 -8.21 21.23
C LEU A 168 -5.82 -8.42 19.78
N ALA A 169 -5.84 -9.66 19.30
CA ALA A 169 -6.34 -9.99 17.95
C ALA A 169 -7.84 -9.69 17.78
N ASN A 170 -8.61 -9.74 18.88
CA ASN A 170 -10.04 -9.45 18.89
C ASN A 170 -10.39 -8.02 19.28
N ASN A 171 -9.42 -7.19 19.65
CA ASN A 171 -9.64 -5.80 20.03
C ASN A 171 -10.07 -4.97 18.81
N ASP A 172 -11.16 -4.22 18.94
CA ASP A 172 -11.73 -3.42 17.85
C ASP A 172 -10.78 -2.32 17.34
N TYR A 173 -9.82 -1.85 18.14
CA TYR A 173 -8.75 -0.95 17.68
C TYR A 173 -7.71 -1.65 16.81
N VAL A 174 -7.46 -2.95 17.04
CA VAL A 174 -6.55 -3.77 16.22
C VAL A 174 -7.27 -4.27 14.96
N LYS A 175 -8.57 -4.56 15.05
CA LYS A 175 -9.44 -4.86 13.90
C LYS A 175 -9.75 -3.64 13.03
N GLY A 176 -9.92 -2.45 13.63
CA GLY A 176 -10.16 -1.17 12.95
C GLY A 176 -8.98 -0.67 12.12
N ILE A 177 -7.78 -1.22 12.35
CA ILE A 177 -6.62 -1.03 11.48
C ILE A 177 -6.78 -1.85 10.17
N GLY A 178 -7.56 -2.93 10.16
CA GLY A 178 -7.77 -3.79 8.98
C GLY A 178 -9.09 -3.57 8.22
N VAL A 179 -10.09 -2.93 8.84
CA VAL A 179 -11.41 -2.73 8.22
C VAL A 179 -11.98 -1.38 8.63
N HIS A 180 -11.86 -0.37 7.78
CA HIS A 180 -12.82 0.73 7.77
C HIS A 180 -13.42 0.89 6.37
N ARG A 181 -14.76 0.91 6.38
CA ARG A 181 -15.71 1.05 5.27
C ARG A 181 -15.69 2.45 4.70
#